data_AF-A0A3A6PLG7-F1
#
_entry.id   AF-A0A3A6PLG7-F1
#
_cell.length_a   1.000
_cell.length_b   1.000
_cell.length_c   1.000
_cell.angle_alpha   90.00
_cell.angle_beta   90.00
_cell.angle_gamma   90.00
#
_symmetry.space_group_name_H-M   'P 1'
#
loop_
_entity.id
_entity.type
_entity.pdbx_description
1 polymer ?
#
loop_
_entity_poly.entity_id
_entity_poly.type
_entity_poly.pdbx_seq_one_letter_code
_entity_poly.pdbx_strand_id
1 'polypeptide(L)' 'MIWFILLFIVIFGGSLTLMIRQRTEKREIVLVTTLLLLGFADWMSVFLNHKFKSSKVIALLIDLVGL' A
#
# COMPACT_ATOMS: atom_id res chain seq x y z
N MET A 1 14.82 6.42 6.38
CA MET A 1 14.26 6.24 5.03
C MET A 1 14.63 4.89 4.42
N ILE A 2 15.92 4.58 4.20
CA ILE A 2 16.33 3.31 3.57
C ILE A 2 15.81 2.07 4.32
N TRP A 3 15.84 2.09 5.66
CA TRP A 3 15.37 0.98 6.49
C TRP A 3 13.85 0.76 6.38
N PHE A 4 13.08 1.85 6.26
CA PHE A 4 11.63 1.79 6.08
C PHE A 4 11.27 1.21 4.71
N ILE A 5 11.98 1.62 3.67
CA ILE A 5 11.82 1.09 2.30
C ILE A 5 12.19 -0.40 2.27
N LEU A 6 13.29 -0.79 2.92
CA LEU A 6 13.71 -2.19 3.01
C LEU A 6 12.66 -3.05 3.72
N LEU A 7 12.15 -2.60 4.88
CA LEU A 7 11.09 -3.31 5.61
C LEU A 7 9.80 -3.40 4.78
N PHE A 8 9.42 -2.32 4.09
CA PHE A 8 8.25 -2.32 3.22
C PHE A 8 8.41 -3.33 2.09
N ILE A 9 9.55 -3.37 1.39
CA ILE A 9 9.80 -4.33 0.30
C ILE A 9 9.74 -5.77 0.81
N VAL A 10 10.33 -6.06 1.97
CA VAL A 10 10.33 -7.42 2.54
C VAL A 10 8.91 -7.86 2.91
N ILE A 11 8.13 -6.99 3.57
CA ILE A 11 6.77 -7.30 3.98
C ILE A 11 5.84 -7.38 2.77
N PHE A 12 5.94 -6.42 1.85
CA PHE A 12 5.14 -6.36 0.63
C PHE A 12 5.42 -7.57 -0.26
N GLY A 13 6.69 -7.87 -0.53
CA GLY A 13 7.10 -9.04 -1.31
C GLY A 13 6.70 -10.35 -0.64
N GLY A 14 6.81 -10.45 0.69
CA GLY A 14 6.35 -11.62 1.45
C GLY A 14 4.84 -11.82 1.35
N SER A 15 4.06 -10.75 1.52
CA SER A 15 2.60 -10.78 1.41
C SER A 15 2.14 -11.18 0.01
N LEU A 16 2.74 -10.59 -1.04
CA LEU A 16 2.45 -10.91 -2.43
C LEU A 16 2.78 -12.37 -2.76
N THR A 17 3.94 -12.86 -2.28
CA THR A 17 4.36 -14.26 -2.45
C THR A 17 3.39 -15.21 -1.78
N LEU A 18 2.90 -14.89 -0.58
CA LEU A 18 1.90 -15.70 0.13
C LEU A 18 0.55 -15.70 -0.59
N MET A 19 0.07 -14.54 -1.07
CA MET A 19 -1.19 -14.46 -1.82
C MET A 19 -1.13 -15.24 -3.14
N ILE A 20 -0.01 -15.16 -3.86
CA ILE A 20 0.21 -15.97 -5.07
C ILE A 20 0.20 -17.46 -4.73
N ARG A 21 0.86 -17.84 -3.63
CA ARG A 21 0.94 -19.24 -3.19
C ARG A 21 -0.41 -19.79 -2.72
N GLN A 22 -1.25 -18.96 -2.11
CA GLN A 22 -2.60 -19.32 -1.66
C GLN A 22 -3.63 -19.30 -2.79
N ARG A 23 -3.24 -18.98 -4.04
CA ARG A 23 -4.13 -18.77 -5.19
C ARG A 23 -5.30 -17.82 -4.85
N THR A 24 -5.00 -16.78 -4.08
CA THR A 24 -5.97 -15.76 -3.71
C THR A 24 -6.56 -15.12 -4.97
N GLU A 25 -7.84 -14.76 -4.91
CA GLU A 25 -8.53 -14.17 -6.06
C GLU A 25 -7.79 -12.93 -6.56
N LYS A 26 -7.66 -12.80 -7.89
CA LYS A 26 -6.89 -11.69 -8.50
C LYS A 26 -7.39 -10.33 -8.02
N ARG A 27 -8.70 -10.22 -7.73
CA ARG A 27 -9.33 -9.01 -7.21
C ARG A 27 -8.82 -8.65 -5.81
N GLU A 28 -8.67 -9.61 -4.91
CA GLU A 28 -8.13 -9.38 -3.57
C GLU A 28 -6.65 -8.99 -3.63
N ILE A 29 -5.86 -9.64 -4.50
CA ILE A 29 -4.46 -9.30 -4.72
C ILE A 29 -4.32 -7.85 -5.17
N VAL A 30 -5.14 -7.42 -6.13
CA VAL A 30 -5.14 -6.03 -6.60
C VAL A 30 -5.55 -5.06 -5.50
N LEU A 31 -6.59 -5.37 -4.72
CA LEU A 31 -7.04 -4.52 -3.61
C LEU A 31 -5.97 -4.35 -2.54
N VAL A 32 -5.38 -5.45 -2.07
CA VAL A 32 -4.31 -5.44 -1.06
C VAL A 32 -3.08 -4.70 -1.57
N THR A 33 -2.70 -4.95 -2.82
CA THR A 33 -1.57 -4.25 -3.47
C THR A 33 -1.82 -2.75 -3.56
N THR A 34 -3.02 -2.33 -3.94
CA THR A 34 -3.38 -0.90 -4.07
C THR A 34 -3.38 -0.21 -2.71
N LEU A 35 -3.93 -0.84 -1.66
CA LEU A 35 -3.92 -0.31 -0.30
C LEU A 35 -2.50 -0.16 0.26
N LEU A 36 -1.64 -1.17 0.06
CA LEU A 36 -0.25 -1.12 0.50
C LEU A 36 0.55 -0.03 -0.20
N LEU A 37 0.36 0.13 -1.52
CA LEU A 37 0.99 1.20 -2.30
C LEU A 37 0.51 2.59 -1.86
N LEU A 38 -0.76 2.72 -1.51
CA LEU A 38 -1.32 3.98 -1.00
C LEU A 38 -0.74 4.38 0.35
N GLY A 39 -0.68 3.43 1.29
CA GLY A 39 -0.05 3.66 2.60
C GLY A 39 1.44 4.01 2.47
N PHE A 40 2.14 3.37 1.51
CA PHE A 40 3.51 3.71 1.18
C PHE A 40 3.65 5.12 0.61
N ALA A 41 2.77 5.52 -0.31
CA ALA A 41 2.75 6.87 -0.88
C ALA A 41 2.47 7.96 0.18
N ASP A 42 1.62 7.67 1.17
CA ASP A 42 1.36 8.57 2.31
C ASP A 42 2.63 8.75 3.17
N TRP A 43 3.25 7.64 3.55
CA TRP A 43 4.50 7.64 4.32
C TRP A 43 5.64 8.35 3.58
N MET A 44 5.74 8.15 2.26
CA MET A 44 6.69 8.87 1.42
C MET A 44 6.40 10.37 1.40
N SER A 45 5.14 10.79 1.37
CA SER A 45 4.79 12.22 1.48
C SER A 45 5.25 12.83 2.80
N VAL A 46 5.13 12.11 3.91
CA VAL A 46 5.63 12.57 5.23
C VAL A 46 7.15 12.73 5.20
N PHE A 47 7.85 11.75 4.64
CA PHE A 47 9.33 11.76 4.59
C PHE A 47 9.92 12.80 3.64
N LEU A 48 9.28 13.07 2.49
CA LEU A 48 9.75 14.04 1.51
C LEU A 48 9.50 15.50 1.93
N ASN A 49 8.85 15.73 3.09
CA ASN A 49 8.43 17.05 3.57
C ASN A 49 7.72 17.90 2.49
N HIS A 50 7.16 17.20 1.50
CA HIS A 50 6.35 17.75 0.43
C HIS A 50 4.92 17.48 0.88
N LYS A 51 4.11 18.53 1.01
CA LYS A 51 2.68 18.41 1.38
C LYS A 51 1.87 17.80 0.23
N PHE A 52 2.22 16.60 -0.22
CA PHE A 52 1.33 15.79 -1.01
C PHE A 52 0.15 15.46 -0.10
N LYS A 53 -0.97 16.16 -0.28
CA LYS A 53 -2.24 15.87 0.40
C LYS A 53 -2.81 14.54 -0.14
N SER A 54 -2.09 13.44 0.05
CA SER A 54 -2.54 12.08 -0.29
C SER A 54 -3.76 11.68 0.54
N SER A 55 -4.05 12.37 1.65
CA SER A 55 -5.27 12.15 2.45
C SER A 55 -6.56 12.17 1.64
N LYS A 56 -6.67 12.96 0.55
CA LYS A 56 -7.88 12.95 -0.30
C LYS A 56 -7.98 11.70 -1.17
N VAL A 57 -6.86 11.22 -1.69
CA VAL A 57 -6.81 10.01 -2.54
C VAL A 57 -7.00 8.76 -1.68
N ILE A 58 -6.41 8.75 -0.49
CA ILE A 58 -6.57 7.69 0.52
C ILE A 58 -7.99 7.66 1.06
N ALA A 59 -8.57 8.81 1.40
CA ALA A 59 -9.97 8.87 1.82
C ALA A 59 -10.90 8.36 0.71
N LEU A 60 -10.71 8.76 -0.54
CA LEU A 60 -11.55 8.31 -1.66
C LEU A 60 -11.41 6.81 -1.92
N LEU A 61 -10.20 6.25 -1.79
CA LEU A 61 -10.01 4.80 -1.93
C LEU A 61 -10.55 3.99 -0.75
N ILE A 62 -10.49 4.51 0.47
CA ILE A 62 -11.12 3.90 1.65
C ILE A 62 -12.66 3.94 1.52
N ASP A 63 -13.21 5.07 1.07
CA ASP A 63 -14.64 5.27 0.81
C ASP A 63 -15.12 4.34 -0.32
N LEU A 64 -14.32 4.17 -1.37
CA LEU A 64 -14.61 3.25 -2.49
C LEU A 64 -14.54 1.77 -2.08
N VAL A 65 -13.69 1.43 -1.10
CA VAL A 65 -13.62 0.07 -0.51
C VAL A 65 -14.76 -0.18 0.48
N GLY A 66 -15.44 0.88 0.93
CA GLY A 66 -16.71 0.81 1.67
C GLY A 66 -16.52 0.52 3.16
N LEU A 67 -16.29 1.59 3.93
CA LEU A 67 -16.75 1.65 5.32
C LEU A 67 -18.04 2.47 5.38
#